data_AF-A0A3P9PLF3-F1
#
_entry.id   AF-A0A3P9PLF3-F1
#
_cell.length_a   1.000
_cell.length_b   1.000
_cell.length_c   1.000
_cell.angle_alpha   90.00
_cell.angle_beta   90.00
_cell.angle_gamma   90.00
#
_symmetry.space_group_name_H-M   'P 1'
#
loop_
_entity.id
_entity.type
_entity.pdbx_description
1 polymer ?
#
loop_
_entity_poly.entity_id
_entity_poly.type
_entity_poly.pdbx_seq_one_letter_code
_entity_poly.pdbx_strand_id
1 'polypeptide(L)'
;NGKVRLKLGGKKSCRLQSVKCSNDSLYTTQIVNRYGRLSKYMQSERSWAVGYADNLGVFLESLEVTVCPPKSVVMARRLHNTICRLLNTLVRVQAPLKSLSIVRLELDRFCWDEGLRNTLVKKLIYFFLKGPSRLKNVCLIRIRTETQQLNNSIPQMLQKLQSLTHLALSYSWLSDELLLALSENGNFLESFSLYCTQNEPHQQVVYGYSWATLVSSSPDLKVRLTLEQIVDTHELVRILLPEIPLVEYNMTAFYSIDENCSAKPLLQTILPWYRHSLQNLTLDLSNCSESLDDELLELVNVCECLVDLRVWAFLEISTVSRLLHIRMTKRITFALQVRIYTMVENIEEQEDQLMEILSPFCYPPELQFLAVICPYI
;
A
#
# COMPACT_ATOMS: atom_id res chain seq x y z
N ASN A 1 -1.92 -24.74 1.93
CA ASN A 1 -1.18 -23.48 1.68
C ASN A 1 -1.15 -22.66 2.96
N GLY A 2 -0.03 -22.69 3.68
CA GLY A 2 0.11 -22.01 4.98
C GLY A 2 0.45 -20.53 4.81
N LYS A 3 -0.45 -19.64 5.23
CA LYS A 3 -0.24 -18.19 5.32
C LYS A 3 -0.12 -17.77 6.78
N VAL A 4 0.97 -17.09 7.13
CA VAL A 4 1.22 -16.64 8.50
C VAL A 4 1.40 -15.13 8.54
N ARG A 5 0.63 -14.46 9.41
CA ARG A 5 0.79 -13.03 9.70
C ARG A 5 1.36 -12.85 11.11
N LEU A 6 2.48 -12.15 11.19
CA LEU A 6 3.22 -11.86 12.41
C LEU A 6 3.17 -10.35 12.67
N LYS A 7 2.61 -9.95 13.82
CA LYS A 7 2.72 -8.57 14.30
C LYS A 7 3.77 -8.48 15.41
N LEU A 8 4.85 -7.75 15.17
CA LEU A 8 5.99 -7.62 16.09
C LEU A 8 6.02 -6.22 16.73
N GLY A 9 5.93 -6.14 18.05
CA GLY A 9 6.17 -4.91 18.83
C GLY A 9 4.94 -4.31 19.55
N GLY A 10 5.15 -3.81 20.78
CA GLY A 10 4.12 -3.21 21.66
C GLY A 10 4.38 -3.49 23.15
N LYS A 11 3.83 -2.68 24.08
CA LYS A 11 4.00 -2.87 25.55
C LYS A 11 3.36 -4.18 26.08
N LYS A 12 2.54 -4.88 25.28
CA LYS A 12 1.72 -6.04 25.73
C LYS A 12 1.50 -7.22 24.76
N SER A 13 2.10 -7.34 23.56
CA SER A 13 1.93 -8.57 22.73
C SER A 13 2.80 -8.60 21.46
N CYS A 14 3.37 -9.75 21.12
CA CYS A 14 3.48 -10.19 19.71
C CYS A 14 2.25 -11.08 19.41
N ARG A 15 1.49 -10.78 18.35
CA ARG A 15 0.34 -11.60 17.94
C ARG A 15 0.69 -12.37 16.67
N LEU A 16 0.63 -13.69 16.76
CA LEU A 16 0.60 -14.60 15.62
C LEU A 16 -0.87 -14.77 15.24
N GLN A 17 -1.26 -14.35 14.04
CA GLN A 17 -2.59 -14.64 13.51
C GLN A 17 -2.42 -15.62 12.35
N SER A 18 -2.81 -16.89 12.55
CA SER A 18 -3.00 -17.84 11.46
C SER A 18 -4.38 -17.60 10.83
N VAL A 19 -4.44 -17.62 9.50
CA VAL A 19 -5.71 -17.62 8.75
C VAL A 19 -5.95 -19.05 8.29
N LYS A 20 -7.12 -19.60 8.62
CA LYS A 20 -7.55 -20.96 8.28
C LYS A 20 -7.87 -21.03 6.78
N CYS A 21 -7.38 -22.04 6.06
CA CYS A 21 -7.88 -22.42 4.73
C CYS A 21 -8.71 -23.70 4.86
N SER A 22 -9.91 -23.69 4.27
CA SER A 22 -10.86 -24.80 4.20
C SER A 22 -10.42 -25.82 3.15
N ASN A 23 -10.12 -27.04 3.58
CA ASN A 23 -10.59 -28.33 3.03
C ASN A 23 -9.65 -29.47 3.48
N ASP A 24 -10.26 -30.41 4.18
CA ASP A 24 -9.86 -31.74 4.63
C ASP A 24 -8.42 -32.23 4.38
N SER A 25 -7.61 -32.17 5.45
CA SER A 25 -7.19 -33.37 6.21
C SER A 25 -6.26 -32.95 7.35
N LEU A 26 -6.76 -33.08 8.58
CA LEU A 26 -6.08 -33.00 9.89
C LEU A 26 -4.96 -31.96 10.06
N TYR A 27 -5.34 -30.71 10.35
CA TYR A 27 -4.48 -29.75 11.05
C TYR A 27 -5.26 -29.03 12.16
N THR A 28 -5.00 -29.40 13.41
CA THR A 28 -5.44 -28.67 14.59
C THR A 28 -4.52 -27.46 14.79
N THR A 29 -5.05 -26.24 14.66
CA THR A 29 -4.38 -25.05 15.21
C THR A 29 -5.41 -23.99 15.61
N GLN A 30 -5.80 -24.01 16.88
CA GLN A 30 -6.37 -22.86 17.60
C GLN A 30 -5.27 -22.30 18.50
N ILE A 31 -4.97 -21.00 18.44
CA ILE A 31 -4.77 -20.18 19.65
C ILE A 31 -5.25 -18.75 19.37
N VAL A 32 -6.46 -18.47 19.84
CA VAL A 32 -6.93 -17.15 20.28
C VAL A 32 -6.62 -17.06 21.77
N ASN A 33 -6.23 -15.90 22.30
CA ASN A 33 -6.50 -15.64 23.72
C ASN A 33 -6.93 -14.18 23.95
N ARG A 34 -8.19 -14.05 24.42
CA ARG A 34 -8.85 -12.84 24.93
C ARG A 34 -8.89 -12.98 26.47
N TYR A 35 -8.57 -11.88 27.15
CA TYR A 35 -8.69 -11.58 28.60
C TYR A 35 -7.63 -12.09 29.60
N GLY A 36 -7.12 -11.13 30.38
CA GLY A 36 -7.04 -11.21 31.84
C GLY A 36 -5.85 -11.95 32.48
N ARG A 37 -4.98 -11.17 33.14
CA ARG A 37 -3.86 -11.56 34.05
C ARG A 37 -2.59 -12.16 33.41
N LEU A 38 -1.54 -11.34 33.48
CA LEU A 38 -0.15 -11.65 33.20
C LEU A 38 0.37 -12.66 34.24
N SER A 39 0.70 -13.88 33.81
CA SER A 39 1.58 -14.78 34.57
C SER A 39 3.03 -14.59 34.11
N LYS A 40 3.98 -14.88 35.00
CA LYS A 40 5.42 -14.52 34.97
C LYS A 40 6.27 -15.11 33.81
N TYR A 41 5.67 -15.58 32.72
CA TYR A 41 6.36 -16.21 31.59
C TYR A 41 6.58 -15.25 30.39
N MET A 42 7.35 -14.18 30.59
CA MET A 42 7.71 -13.21 29.54
C MET A 42 8.80 -13.69 28.55
N GLN A 43 9.33 -14.91 28.72
CA GLN A 43 10.32 -15.52 27.81
C GLN A 43 9.70 -16.30 26.64
N SER A 44 8.43 -16.69 26.71
CA SER A 44 7.85 -17.61 25.74
C SER A 44 7.60 -16.94 24.39
N GLU A 45 6.88 -15.82 24.27
CA GLU A 45 6.38 -15.26 22.99
C GLU A 45 7.44 -15.03 21.87
N ARG A 46 8.68 -14.69 22.23
CA ARG A 46 9.78 -14.43 21.25
C ARG A 46 10.31 -15.71 20.60
N SER A 47 10.10 -16.84 21.27
CA SER A 47 10.45 -18.17 20.78
C SER A 47 9.45 -18.68 19.75
N TRP A 48 8.28 -18.05 19.60
CA TRP A 48 7.18 -18.66 18.84
C TRP A 48 7.32 -18.39 17.35
N ALA A 49 7.64 -17.16 16.93
CA ALA A 49 7.84 -16.88 15.50
C ALA A 49 9.06 -17.65 14.95
N VAL A 50 10.18 -17.63 15.68
CA VAL A 50 11.40 -18.34 15.29
C VAL A 50 11.21 -19.85 15.41
N GLY A 51 10.62 -20.35 16.50
CA GLY A 51 10.34 -21.78 16.67
C GLY A 51 9.27 -22.29 15.71
N TYR A 52 8.30 -21.46 15.30
CA TYR A 52 7.38 -21.78 14.23
C TYR A 52 8.12 -21.93 12.91
N ALA A 53 8.98 -20.97 12.56
CA ALA A 53 9.79 -21.06 11.35
C ALA A 53 10.75 -22.26 11.40
N ASP A 54 11.24 -22.63 12.58
CA ASP A 54 12.13 -23.77 12.73
C ASP A 54 11.42 -25.11 12.50
N ASN A 55 10.23 -25.28 13.07
CA ASN A 55 9.48 -26.54 13.00
C ASN A 55 8.62 -26.66 11.73
N LEU A 56 8.08 -25.54 11.23
CA LEU A 56 7.08 -25.50 10.16
C LEU A 56 7.51 -24.66 8.95
N GLY A 57 8.72 -24.08 8.97
CA GLY A 57 9.21 -23.24 7.88
C GLY A 57 9.32 -23.97 6.54
N VAL A 58 9.56 -25.28 6.56
CA VAL A 58 9.58 -26.13 5.34
C VAL A 58 8.24 -26.17 4.61
N PHE A 59 7.14 -25.82 5.27
CA PHE A 59 5.79 -25.75 4.70
C PHE A 59 5.31 -24.30 4.51
N LEU A 60 6.14 -23.31 4.86
CA LEU A 60 5.74 -21.91 4.86
C LEU A 60 5.86 -21.32 3.46
N GLU A 61 4.72 -21.00 2.85
CA GLU A 61 4.65 -20.43 1.50
C GLU A 61 4.43 -18.91 1.52
N SER A 62 3.83 -18.36 2.58
CA SER A 62 3.56 -16.92 2.68
C SER A 62 3.81 -16.41 4.10
N LEU A 63 4.60 -15.34 4.19
CA LEU A 63 4.96 -14.68 5.44
C LEU A 63 4.70 -13.17 5.35
N GLU A 64 3.93 -12.66 6.29
CA GLU A 64 3.75 -11.21 6.50
C GLU A 64 4.27 -10.82 7.88
N VAL A 65 5.17 -9.85 7.93
CA VAL A 65 5.76 -9.28 9.14
C VAL A 65 5.38 -7.82 9.24
N THR A 66 4.42 -7.50 10.10
CA THR A 66 4.06 -6.12 10.42
C THR A 66 4.83 -5.65 11.66
N VAL A 67 5.63 -4.62 11.50
CA VAL A 67 6.43 -4.06 12.57
C VAL A 67 5.70 -2.90 13.25
N CYS A 68 5.69 -2.92 14.59
CA CYS A 68 5.34 -1.76 15.39
C CYS A 68 6.65 -1.06 15.76
N PRO A 69 6.85 0.21 15.33
CA PRO A 69 8.11 0.91 15.54
C PRO A 69 8.53 0.93 17.02
N PRO A 70 9.79 0.58 17.33
CA PRO A 70 10.25 0.54 18.72
C PRO A 70 10.28 1.95 19.33
N LYS A 71 9.94 2.05 20.62
CA LYS A 71 9.98 3.33 21.36
C LYS A 71 11.25 3.50 22.20
N SER A 72 12.13 2.50 22.21
CA SER A 72 13.39 2.53 22.95
C SER A 72 14.42 1.60 22.31
N VAL A 73 15.71 1.89 22.56
CA VAL A 73 16.84 1.08 22.05
C VAL A 73 16.74 -0.39 22.48
N VAL A 74 16.26 -0.64 23.71
CA VAL A 74 16.04 -2.01 24.22
C VAL A 74 14.98 -2.75 23.39
N MET A 75 13.90 -2.05 23.00
CA MET A 75 12.88 -2.63 22.12
C MET A 75 13.41 -2.83 20.70
N ALA A 76 14.17 -1.87 20.17
CA ALA A 76 14.80 -1.98 18.85
C ALA A 76 15.73 -3.19 18.77
N ARG A 77 16.62 -3.37 19.75
CA ARG A 77 17.52 -4.53 19.82
C ARG A 77 16.76 -5.86 19.90
N ARG A 78 15.65 -5.91 20.64
CA ARG A 78 14.79 -7.11 20.71
C ARG A 78 14.12 -7.42 19.37
N LEU A 79 13.57 -6.40 18.72
CA LEU A 79 12.93 -6.51 17.41
C LEU A 79 13.95 -6.94 16.35
N HIS A 80 15.10 -6.26 16.29
CA HIS A 80 16.27 -6.63 15.47
C HIS A 80 16.59 -8.11 15.61
N ASN A 81 16.85 -8.58 16.83
CA ASN A 81 17.25 -9.96 17.07
C ASN A 81 16.17 -10.96 16.62
N THR A 82 14.89 -10.59 16.77
CA THR A 82 13.76 -11.43 16.35
C THR A 82 13.70 -11.55 14.83
N ILE A 83 13.76 -10.43 14.10
CA ILE A 83 13.71 -10.42 12.63
C ILE A 83 14.95 -11.12 12.07
N CYS A 84 16.15 -10.80 12.55
CA CYS A 84 17.39 -11.43 12.11
C CYS A 84 17.38 -12.96 12.33
N ARG A 85 16.91 -13.44 13.48
CA ARG A 85 16.78 -14.88 13.75
C ARG A 85 15.74 -15.54 12.86
N LEU A 86 14.60 -14.89 12.65
CA LEU A 86 13.55 -15.38 11.75
C LEU A 86 14.09 -15.55 10.33
N LEU A 87 14.72 -14.51 9.76
CA LEU A 87 15.28 -14.55 8.41
C LEU A 87 16.35 -15.65 8.27
N ASN A 88 17.28 -15.75 9.23
CA ASN A 88 18.30 -16.82 9.20
C ASN A 88 17.66 -18.21 9.30
N THR A 89 16.60 -18.37 10.10
CA THR A 89 15.91 -19.66 10.26
C THR A 89 15.23 -20.05 8.95
N LEU A 90 14.55 -19.12 8.29
CA LEU A 90 13.90 -19.37 6.99
C LEU A 90 14.90 -19.79 5.91
N VAL A 91 16.09 -19.18 5.88
CA VAL A 91 17.19 -19.60 4.99
C VAL A 91 17.67 -21.00 5.36
N ARG A 92 17.92 -21.26 6.65
CA ARG A 92 18.42 -22.55 7.14
C ARG A 92 17.49 -23.71 6.80
N VAL A 93 16.19 -23.53 7.01
CA VAL A 93 15.17 -24.56 6.73
C VAL A 93 14.77 -24.60 5.25
N GLN A 94 15.35 -23.74 4.40
CA GLN A 94 15.02 -23.61 2.98
C GLN A 94 13.52 -23.45 2.74
N ALA A 95 12.90 -22.52 3.48
CA ALA A 95 11.46 -22.31 3.40
C ALA A 95 11.01 -22.04 1.95
N PRO A 96 10.00 -22.75 1.41
CA PRO A 96 9.55 -22.62 0.02
C PRO A 96 8.66 -21.39 -0.18
N LEU A 97 9.07 -20.24 0.35
CA LEU A 97 8.29 -19.00 0.34
C LEU A 97 8.04 -18.54 -1.10
N LYS A 98 6.75 -18.31 -1.38
CA LYS A 98 6.23 -17.68 -2.60
C LYS A 98 5.89 -16.21 -2.36
N SER A 99 5.67 -15.81 -1.10
CA SER A 99 5.27 -14.46 -0.72
C SER A 99 5.95 -14.02 0.58
N LEU A 100 6.56 -12.84 0.54
CA LEU A 100 7.11 -12.16 1.70
C LEU A 100 6.60 -10.72 1.75
N SER A 101 6.11 -10.30 2.92
CA SER A 101 5.78 -8.91 3.20
C SER A 101 6.42 -8.47 4.51
N ILE A 102 7.11 -7.32 4.49
CA ILE A 102 7.66 -6.64 5.66
C ILE A 102 7.15 -5.20 5.61
N VAL A 103 6.43 -4.80 6.65
CA VAL A 103 5.66 -3.55 6.67
C VAL A 103 6.06 -2.72 7.89
N ARG A 104 6.28 -1.41 7.69
CA ARG A 104 6.56 -0.41 8.75
C ARG A 104 7.86 -0.61 9.51
N LEU A 105 8.90 -1.03 8.79
CA LEU A 105 10.24 -1.13 9.34
C LEU A 105 10.94 0.26 9.29
N GLU A 106 10.48 1.16 10.15
CA GLU A 106 10.95 2.55 10.27
C GLU A 106 12.33 2.60 10.97
N LEU A 107 13.41 2.32 10.22
CA LEU A 107 14.79 2.20 10.73
C LEU A 107 15.46 3.54 11.03
N ASP A 108 15.00 4.62 10.46
CA ASP A 108 15.53 5.97 10.68
C ASP A 108 15.18 6.57 12.06
N ARG A 109 14.27 5.96 12.82
CA ARG A 109 13.98 6.42 14.19
C ARG A 109 15.22 6.37 15.10
N PHE A 110 15.34 7.35 15.99
CA PHE A 110 16.44 7.51 16.95
C PHE A 110 16.73 6.29 17.84
N CYS A 111 15.76 5.40 18.03
CA CYS A 111 15.91 4.20 18.85
C CYS A 111 16.69 3.09 18.14
N TRP A 112 16.91 3.19 16.83
CA TRP A 112 17.78 2.31 16.07
C TRP A 112 19.18 2.91 16.02
N ASP A 113 20.11 2.30 16.75
CA ASP A 113 21.52 2.62 16.55
C ASP A 113 22.00 2.14 15.17
N GLU A 114 23.02 2.81 14.65
CA GLU A 114 23.56 2.55 13.30
C GLU A 114 23.97 1.08 13.11
N GLY A 115 24.53 0.45 14.13
CA GLY A 115 24.94 -0.95 14.13
C GLY A 115 23.77 -1.91 13.92
N LEU A 116 22.65 -1.69 14.61
CA LEU A 116 21.42 -2.47 14.44
C LEU A 116 20.82 -2.27 13.05
N ARG A 117 20.79 -1.04 12.53
CA ARG A 117 20.27 -0.74 11.18
C ARG A 117 21.05 -1.50 10.11
N ASN A 118 22.37 -1.33 10.11
CA ASN A 118 23.26 -1.92 9.13
C ASN A 118 23.25 -3.46 9.21
N THR A 119 23.19 -4.03 10.41
CA THR A 119 23.11 -5.48 10.59
C THR A 119 21.79 -6.04 10.05
N LEU A 120 20.67 -5.37 10.31
CA LEU A 120 19.37 -5.82 9.81
C LEU A 120 19.29 -5.75 8.27
N VAL A 121 19.76 -4.65 7.69
CA VAL A 121 19.89 -4.47 6.24
C VAL A 121 20.71 -5.60 5.63
N LYS A 122 21.90 -5.89 6.18
CA LYS A 122 22.73 -7.02 5.73
C LYS A 122 22.02 -8.37 5.83
N LYS A 123 21.18 -8.57 6.85
CA LYS A 123 20.40 -9.80 7.02
C LYS A 123 19.23 -9.91 6.03
N LEU A 124 18.61 -8.81 5.66
CA LEU A 124 17.64 -8.77 4.56
C LEU A 124 18.33 -9.11 3.24
N ILE A 125 19.42 -8.43 2.91
CA ILE A 125 20.22 -8.70 1.69
C ILE A 125 20.59 -10.19 1.64
N TYR A 126 21.16 -10.72 2.73
CA TYR A 126 21.51 -12.14 2.82
C TYR A 126 20.31 -13.06 2.60
N PHE A 127 19.15 -12.74 3.17
CA PHE A 127 17.93 -13.52 2.97
C PHE A 127 17.49 -13.52 1.51
N PHE A 128 17.50 -12.40 0.81
CA PHE A 128 17.10 -12.38 -0.60
C PHE A 128 18.13 -13.07 -1.51
N LEU A 129 19.42 -12.99 -1.18
CA LEU A 129 20.48 -13.62 -1.97
C LEU A 129 20.62 -15.13 -1.74
N LYS A 130 20.34 -15.64 -0.53
CA LYS A 130 20.52 -17.05 -0.15
C LYS A 130 19.23 -17.79 0.17
N GLY A 131 18.13 -17.07 0.33
CA GLY A 131 16.84 -17.62 0.70
C GLY A 131 16.03 -18.06 -0.52
N PRO A 132 14.71 -17.83 -0.53
CA PRO A 132 13.82 -18.48 -1.47
C PRO A 132 13.92 -17.89 -2.87
N SER A 133 14.42 -18.68 -3.81
CA SER A 133 14.43 -18.35 -5.25
C SER A 133 13.03 -18.30 -5.87
N ARG A 134 12.01 -18.82 -5.17
CA ARG A 134 10.63 -18.95 -5.64
C ARG A 134 9.73 -17.78 -5.24
N LEU A 135 10.29 -16.70 -4.69
CA LEU A 135 9.50 -15.52 -4.32
C LEU A 135 8.83 -14.92 -5.56
N LYS A 136 7.51 -14.96 -5.56
CA LYS A 136 6.66 -14.32 -6.56
C LYS A 136 6.15 -12.96 -6.13
N ASN A 137 5.93 -12.81 -4.82
CA ASN A 137 5.34 -11.63 -4.21
C ASN A 137 6.29 -11.07 -3.15
N VAL A 138 6.74 -9.83 -3.34
CA VAL A 138 7.57 -9.11 -2.37
C VAL A 138 6.91 -7.78 -2.05
N CYS A 139 6.71 -7.51 -0.76
CA CYS A 139 6.16 -6.26 -0.27
C CYS A 139 7.05 -5.69 0.82
N LEU A 140 7.70 -4.57 0.55
CA LEU A 140 8.63 -3.86 1.44
C LEU A 140 8.19 -2.40 1.52
N ILE A 141 7.14 -2.14 2.31
CA ILE A 141 6.50 -0.82 2.38
C ILE A 141 6.72 -0.17 3.75
N ARG A 142 6.86 1.15 3.74
CA ARG A 142 7.17 1.97 4.93
C ARG A 142 8.45 1.49 5.62
N ILE A 143 9.46 1.13 4.84
CA ILE A 143 10.80 0.82 5.35
C ILE A 143 11.66 2.07 5.19
N ARG A 144 11.65 2.92 6.21
CA ARG A 144 12.41 4.18 6.18
C ARG A 144 13.84 3.93 6.63
N THR A 145 14.81 4.38 5.85
CA THR A 145 16.24 4.31 6.21
C THR A 145 16.98 5.50 5.61
N GLU A 146 17.89 6.09 6.37
CA GLU A 146 18.82 7.11 5.86
C GLU A 146 20.00 6.46 5.10
N THR A 147 20.09 5.13 5.11
CA THR A 147 21.27 4.41 4.60
C THR A 147 21.17 4.12 3.11
N GLN A 148 21.99 4.80 2.31
CA GLN A 148 22.15 4.55 0.86
C GLN A 148 22.52 3.10 0.52
N GLN A 149 23.12 2.36 1.48
CA GLN A 149 23.55 0.97 1.28
C GLN A 149 22.40 0.04 0.87
N LEU A 150 21.21 0.21 1.45
CA LEU A 150 20.07 -0.63 1.13
C LEU A 150 19.55 -0.31 -0.28
N ASN A 151 19.43 0.97 -0.62
CA ASN A 151 19.00 1.44 -1.94
C ASN A 151 19.89 0.87 -3.05
N ASN A 152 21.21 0.87 -2.86
CA ASN A 152 22.16 0.33 -3.84
C ASN A 152 22.12 -1.21 -3.96
N SER A 153 21.64 -1.91 -2.93
CA SER A 153 21.63 -3.38 -2.91
C SER A 153 20.34 -3.98 -3.47
N ILE A 154 19.22 -3.25 -3.43
CA ILE A 154 17.91 -3.75 -3.85
C ILE A 154 17.88 -4.17 -5.32
N PRO A 155 18.42 -3.40 -6.29
CA PRO A 155 18.45 -3.84 -7.69
C PRO A 155 19.11 -5.22 -7.84
N GLN A 156 20.28 -5.41 -7.21
CA GLN A 156 21.01 -6.68 -7.24
C GLN A 156 20.24 -7.82 -6.56
N MET A 157 19.51 -7.53 -5.48
CA MET A 157 18.68 -8.51 -4.78
C MET A 157 17.49 -8.95 -5.64
N LEU A 158 16.78 -8.00 -6.26
CA LEU A 158 15.60 -8.30 -7.07
C LEU A 158 15.98 -8.99 -8.38
N GLN A 159 17.16 -8.70 -8.96
CA GLN A 159 17.72 -9.47 -10.09
C GLN A 159 17.92 -10.96 -9.80
N LYS A 160 17.97 -11.39 -8.53
CA LYS A 160 18.05 -12.82 -8.18
C LYS A 160 16.68 -13.48 -8.06
N LEU A 161 15.60 -12.70 -8.01
CA LEU A 161 14.24 -13.22 -7.86
C LEU A 161 13.61 -13.51 -9.23
N GLN A 162 14.04 -14.62 -9.84
CA GLN A 162 13.61 -15.07 -11.16
C GLN A 162 12.12 -15.46 -11.29
N SER A 163 11.34 -15.34 -10.23
CA SER A 163 9.90 -15.65 -10.26
C SER A 163 9.05 -14.47 -9.82
N LEU A 164 9.66 -13.30 -9.62
CA LEU A 164 8.98 -12.10 -9.14
C LEU A 164 7.95 -11.64 -10.17
N THR A 165 6.69 -11.57 -9.74
CA THR A 165 5.54 -11.10 -10.54
C THR A 165 4.83 -9.93 -9.86
N HIS A 166 4.92 -9.84 -8.53
CA HIS A 166 4.27 -8.82 -7.73
C HIS A 166 5.29 -8.15 -6.80
N LEU A 167 5.46 -6.85 -6.95
CA LEU A 167 6.36 -6.04 -6.15
C LEU A 167 5.57 -4.89 -5.52
N ALA A 168 5.78 -4.64 -4.23
CA ALA A 168 5.29 -3.45 -3.55
C ALA A 168 6.42 -2.81 -2.76
N LEU A 169 6.70 -1.53 -2.99
CA LEU A 169 7.81 -0.80 -2.37
C LEU A 169 7.36 0.58 -1.88
N SER A 170 8.10 1.13 -0.91
CA SER A 170 8.11 2.58 -0.65
C SER A 170 8.70 3.34 -1.86
N TYR A 171 8.14 4.49 -2.22
CA TYR A 171 8.62 5.31 -3.35
C TYR A 171 10.07 5.79 -3.13
N SER A 172 10.48 6.00 -1.87
CA SER A 172 11.86 6.33 -1.48
C SER A 172 12.91 5.30 -1.93
N TRP A 173 12.49 4.11 -2.37
CA TRP A 173 13.37 3.04 -2.84
C TRP A 173 13.40 2.92 -4.37
N LEU A 174 12.60 3.73 -5.08
CA LEU A 174 12.57 3.73 -6.52
C LEU A 174 13.79 4.45 -7.09
N SER A 175 14.44 3.86 -8.08
CA SER A 175 15.52 4.47 -8.86
C SER A 175 15.51 3.93 -10.30
N ASP A 176 16.20 4.61 -11.21
CA ASP A 176 16.34 4.12 -12.58
C ASP A 176 17.07 2.76 -12.63
N GLU A 177 18.10 2.57 -11.80
CA GLU A 177 18.82 1.30 -11.71
C GLU A 177 17.90 0.16 -11.28
N LEU A 178 16.94 0.43 -10.38
CA LEU A 178 15.94 -0.55 -9.97
C LEU A 178 15.01 -0.92 -11.12
N LEU A 179 14.48 0.08 -11.84
CA LEU A 179 13.57 -0.16 -12.96
C LEU A 179 14.26 -0.93 -14.09
N LEU A 180 15.49 -0.56 -14.43
CA LEU A 180 16.32 -1.26 -15.41
C LEU A 180 16.60 -2.69 -14.96
N ALA A 181 16.99 -2.89 -13.70
CA ALA A 181 17.21 -4.22 -13.14
C ALA A 181 15.96 -5.12 -13.18
N LEU A 182 14.77 -4.56 -13.00
CA LEU A 182 13.50 -5.28 -13.16
C LEU A 182 13.23 -5.62 -14.63
N SER A 183 13.57 -4.71 -15.56
CA SER A 183 13.38 -4.92 -17.01
C SER A 183 14.30 -5.98 -17.60
N GLU A 184 15.53 -6.13 -17.07
CA GLU A 184 16.53 -7.10 -17.51
C GLU A 184 16.26 -8.52 -17.01
N ASN A 185 15.40 -8.66 -16.00
CA ASN A 185 15.26 -9.89 -15.23
C ASN A 185 14.54 -11.02 -16.00
N GLY A 186 14.13 -10.79 -17.25
CA GLY A 186 13.44 -11.74 -18.13
C GLY A 186 12.07 -12.19 -17.63
N ASN A 187 11.61 -11.66 -16.50
CA ASN A 187 10.33 -11.99 -15.88
C ASN A 187 9.32 -10.91 -16.22
N PHE A 188 8.11 -11.34 -16.54
CA PHE A 188 6.98 -10.44 -16.73
C PHE A 188 6.47 -10.01 -15.36
N LEU A 189 6.85 -8.81 -14.93
CA LEU A 189 6.29 -8.22 -13.72
C LEU A 189 4.84 -7.87 -14.03
N GLU A 190 3.91 -8.59 -13.42
CA GLU A 190 2.47 -8.39 -13.61
C GLU A 190 1.98 -7.19 -12.80
N SER A 191 2.60 -6.93 -11.65
CA SER A 191 2.12 -5.91 -10.74
C SER A 191 3.19 -5.21 -9.94
N PHE A 192 3.11 -3.88 -9.92
CA PHE A 192 4.00 -3.03 -9.15
C PHE A 192 3.21 -2.00 -8.34
N SER A 193 3.39 -1.97 -7.03
CA SER A 193 2.73 -1.00 -6.14
C SER A 193 3.75 -0.09 -5.47
N LEU A 194 3.50 1.21 -5.51
CA LEU A 194 4.34 2.23 -4.89
C LEU A 194 3.57 2.95 -3.79
N TYR A 195 4.19 3.03 -2.63
CA TYR A 195 3.65 3.73 -1.46
C TYR A 195 4.49 4.96 -1.20
N CYS A 196 3.86 6.12 -1.24
CA CYS A 196 4.49 7.42 -1.03
C CYS A 196 3.85 8.07 0.20
N THR A 197 4.64 8.62 1.10
CA THR A 197 4.13 9.27 2.32
C THR A 197 4.90 10.54 2.57
N GLN A 198 4.26 11.61 3.03
CA GLN A 198 4.92 12.90 3.32
C GLN A 198 6.20 12.80 4.17
N ASN A 199 6.30 11.76 5.00
CA ASN A 199 7.44 11.55 5.88
C ASN A 199 8.62 10.76 5.23
N GLU A 200 8.58 10.52 3.93
CA GLU A 200 9.64 9.89 3.15
C GLU A 200 10.26 10.91 2.17
N PRO A 201 11.52 10.74 1.76
CA PRO A 201 12.10 11.59 0.73
C PRO A 201 11.46 11.33 -0.64
N HIS A 202 11.15 12.41 -1.37
CA HIS A 202 10.58 12.39 -2.73
C HIS A 202 11.50 13.04 -3.77
N GLN A 203 12.75 13.31 -3.41
CA GLN A 203 13.69 14.07 -4.24
C GLN A 203 14.37 13.22 -5.34
N GLN A 204 14.22 11.90 -5.29
CA GLN A 204 14.74 11.00 -6.32
C GLN A 204 14.15 11.36 -7.67
N VAL A 205 15.05 11.51 -8.65
CA VAL A 205 14.69 11.73 -10.05
C VAL A 205 14.69 10.35 -10.69
N VAL A 206 13.51 9.90 -11.10
CA VAL A 206 13.32 8.70 -11.91
C VAL A 206 12.85 9.19 -13.27
N TYR A 207 13.46 8.72 -14.35
CA TYR A 207 13.14 9.21 -15.68
C TYR A 207 12.09 8.35 -16.38
N GLY A 208 11.29 8.98 -17.25
CA GLY A 208 10.28 8.30 -18.05
C GLY A 208 10.85 7.17 -18.93
N TYR A 209 12.09 7.29 -19.41
CA TYR A 209 12.73 6.25 -20.23
C TYR A 209 12.91 4.92 -19.47
N SER A 210 13.17 4.96 -18.17
CA SER A 210 13.32 3.76 -17.34
C SER A 210 11.98 3.06 -17.15
N TRP A 211 10.90 3.82 -16.97
CA TRP A 211 9.54 3.29 -16.97
C TRP A 211 9.17 2.69 -18.32
N ALA A 212 9.42 3.41 -19.43
CA ALA A 212 9.15 2.92 -20.77
C ALA A 212 9.90 1.60 -21.06
N THR A 213 11.13 1.48 -20.59
CA THR A 213 11.94 0.24 -20.70
C THR A 213 11.29 -0.90 -19.93
N LEU A 214 10.88 -0.66 -18.67
CA LEU A 214 10.18 -1.67 -17.87
C LEU A 214 8.86 -2.11 -18.50
N VAL A 215 8.05 -1.17 -18.99
CA VAL A 215 6.76 -1.45 -19.66
C VAL A 215 6.98 -2.24 -20.94
N SER A 216 8.03 -1.94 -21.71
CA SER A 216 8.38 -2.68 -22.92
C SER A 216 8.74 -4.14 -22.61
N SER A 217 9.44 -4.37 -21.49
CA SER A 217 9.76 -5.73 -21.01
C SER A 217 8.57 -6.45 -20.35
N SER A 218 7.56 -5.71 -19.86
CA SER A 218 6.37 -6.25 -19.18
C SER A 218 5.10 -5.54 -19.65
N PRO A 219 4.56 -5.86 -20.85
CA PRO A 219 3.43 -5.14 -21.44
C PRO A 219 2.13 -5.19 -20.63
N ASP A 220 1.92 -6.27 -19.87
CA ASP A 220 0.75 -6.45 -19.00
C ASP A 220 0.93 -5.87 -17.60
N LEU A 221 2.00 -5.10 -17.36
CA LEU A 221 2.32 -4.53 -16.06
C LEU A 221 1.23 -3.58 -15.57
N LYS A 222 0.72 -3.85 -14.37
CA LYS A 222 -0.24 -2.99 -13.67
C LYS A 222 0.43 -2.24 -12.53
N VAL A 223 0.49 -0.92 -12.64
CA VAL A 223 1.05 -0.06 -11.59
C VAL A 223 -0.05 0.51 -10.69
N ARG A 224 0.19 0.50 -9.38
CA ARG A 224 -0.70 1.10 -8.37
C ARG A 224 0.08 2.10 -7.52
N LEU A 225 -0.43 3.31 -7.35
CA LEU A 225 0.15 4.30 -6.47
C LEU A 225 -0.77 4.61 -5.28
N THR A 226 -0.19 4.66 -4.10
CA THR A 226 -0.83 5.13 -2.87
C THR A 226 -0.02 6.28 -2.30
N LEU A 227 -0.63 7.47 -2.21
CA LEU A 227 -0.03 8.69 -1.68
C LEU A 227 -0.73 9.06 -0.38
N GLU A 228 0.06 9.22 0.68
CA GLU A 228 -0.42 9.61 2.00
C GLU A 228 0.12 10.99 2.35
N GLN A 229 -0.78 11.96 2.49
CA GLN A 229 -0.52 13.34 2.90
C GLN A 229 0.38 14.15 1.95
N ILE A 230 0.36 13.83 0.65
CA ILE A 230 1.12 14.55 -0.39
C ILE A 230 0.12 15.17 -1.35
N VAL A 231 0.04 16.50 -1.37
CA VAL A 231 -0.87 17.27 -2.24
C VAL A 231 -0.11 18.21 -3.16
N ASP A 232 1.16 18.50 -2.87
CA ASP A 232 1.98 19.41 -3.67
C ASP A 232 2.14 18.88 -5.10
N THR A 233 1.57 19.63 -6.04
CA THR A 233 1.62 19.31 -7.47
C THR A 233 3.06 19.21 -7.98
N HIS A 234 4.00 19.99 -7.45
CA HIS A 234 5.41 19.93 -7.84
C HIS A 234 6.08 18.61 -7.43
N GLU A 235 5.67 18.01 -6.32
CA GLU A 235 6.10 16.66 -5.95
C GLU A 235 5.40 15.62 -6.82
N LEU A 236 4.09 15.78 -7.05
CA LEU A 236 3.28 14.84 -7.82
C LEU A 236 3.78 14.68 -9.26
N VAL A 237 4.14 15.75 -9.97
CA VAL A 237 4.67 15.66 -11.34
C VAL A 237 6.01 14.91 -11.44
N ARG A 238 6.75 14.78 -10.32
CA ARG A 238 8.00 14.00 -10.28
C ARG A 238 7.75 12.52 -9.99
N ILE A 239 6.64 12.22 -9.30
CA ILE A 239 6.25 10.87 -8.90
C ILE A 239 5.41 10.20 -9.99
N LEU A 240 4.46 10.94 -10.55
CA LEU A 240 3.51 10.50 -11.57
C LEU A 240 4.05 10.90 -12.94
N LEU A 241 4.58 9.93 -13.66
CA LEU A 241 5.07 10.11 -15.02
C LEU A 241 4.09 9.52 -16.04
N PRO A 242 3.90 10.13 -17.22
CA PRO A 242 2.98 9.63 -18.25
C PRO A 242 3.27 8.20 -18.72
N GLU A 243 4.53 7.75 -18.65
CA GLU A 243 4.94 6.40 -19.07
C GLU A 243 4.51 5.29 -18.11
N ILE A 244 3.97 5.64 -16.93
CA ILE A 244 3.52 4.67 -15.94
C ILE A 244 2.17 4.08 -16.37
N PRO A 245 2.00 2.74 -16.49
CA PRO A 245 0.71 2.11 -16.77
C PRO A 245 -0.13 2.06 -15.49
N LEU A 246 -0.58 3.22 -15.04
CA LEU A 246 -1.27 3.41 -13.78
C LEU A 246 -2.69 2.88 -13.88
N VAL A 247 -3.01 1.84 -13.10
CA VAL A 247 -4.35 1.27 -13.01
C VAL A 247 -5.10 1.66 -11.74
N GLU A 248 -4.37 2.02 -10.68
CA GLU A 248 -4.95 2.43 -9.40
C GLU A 248 -4.21 3.62 -8.82
N TYR A 249 -4.97 4.65 -8.47
CA TYR A 249 -4.49 5.82 -7.77
C TYR A 249 -5.28 6.01 -6.48
N ASN A 250 -4.57 6.05 -5.35
CA ASN A 250 -5.15 6.30 -4.05
C ASN A 250 -4.42 7.47 -3.39
N MET A 251 -5.16 8.50 -3.00
CA MET A 251 -4.65 9.66 -2.30
C MET A 251 -5.41 9.88 -1.00
N THR A 252 -4.66 9.99 0.10
CA THR A 252 -5.18 10.36 1.43
C THR A 252 -4.56 11.67 1.89
N ALA A 253 -5.16 12.76 1.43
CA ALA A 253 -4.73 14.15 1.66
C ALA A 253 -5.51 14.86 2.76
N PHE A 254 -6.56 14.26 3.32
CA PHE A 254 -7.42 14.91 4.31
C PHE A 254 -6.69 15.47 5.54
N TYR A 255 -5.56 14.89 5.92
CA TYR A 255 -4.72 15.34 7.04
C TYR A 255 -3.43 16.05 6.59
N SER A 256 -3.38 16.59 5.37
CA SER A 256 -2.20 17.34 4.91
C SER A 256 -2.06 18.63 5.71
N ILE A 257 -0.82 18.95 6.09
CA ILE A 257 -0.49 20.16 6.87
C ILE A 257 -0.49 21.42 5.97
N ASP A 258 -0.40 21.23 4.65
CA ASP A 258 -0.29 22.34 3.71
C ASP A 258 -1.66 22.80 3.20
N GLU A 259 -2.20 23.84 3.84
CA GLU A 259 -3.49 24.46 3.50
C GLU A 259 -3.47 25.22 2.15
N ASN A 260 -2.29 25.46 1.57
CA ASN A 260 -2.14 26.25 0.34
C ASN A 260 -2.06 25.39 -0.93
N CYS A 261 -1.99 24.07 -0.80
CA CYS A 261 -1.91 23.16 -1.94
C CYS A 261 -3.30 22.94 -2.57
N SER A 262 -3.43 23.28 -3.86
CA SER A 262 -4.63 22.98 -4.64
C SER A 262 -4.56 21.60 -5.26
N ALA A 263 -5.67 20.86 -5.22
CA ALA A 263 -5.82 19.57 -5.89
C ALA A 263 -6.24 19.71 -7.37
N LYS A 264 -6.62 20.90 -7.84
CA LYS A 264 -7.07 21.12 -9.23
C LYS A 264 -6.04 20.69 -10.27
N PRO A 265 -4.73 21.00 -10.16
CA PRO A 265 -3.75 20.58 -11.17
C PRO A 265 -3.63 19.06 -11.29
N LEU A 266 -3.78 18.33 -10.19
CA LEU A 266 -3.81 16.87 -10.20
C LEU A 266 -4.98 16.34 -11.04
N LEU A 267 -6.19 16.87 -10.81
CA LEU A 267 -7.41 16.45 -11.49
C LEU A 267 -7.44 16.87 -12.97
N GLN A 268 -6.98 18.09 -13.28
CA GLN A 268 -7.05 18.68 -14.62
C GLN A 268 -5.91 18.26 -15.54
N THR A 269 -4.71 18.00 -14.99
CA THR A 269 -3.50 17.82 -15.81
C THR A 269 -2.88 16.44 -15.65
N ILE A 270 -2.65 15.99 -14.41
CA ILE A 270 -1.84 14.79 -14.16
C ILE A 270 -2.65 13.51 -14.36
N LEU A 271 -3.79 13.36 -13.68
CA LEU A 271 -4.59 12.14 -13.79
C LEU A 271 -5.13 11.87 -15.20
N PRO A 272 -5.47 12.89 -16.02
CA PRO A 272 -5.85 12.69 -17.42
C PRO A 272 -4.80 12.02 -18.30
N TRP A 273 -3.50 12.03 -17.93
CA TRP A 273 -2.47 11.25 -18.63
C TRP A 273 -2.77 9.75 -18.62
N TYR A 274 -3.51 9.27 -17.62
CA TYR A 274 -3.85 7.86 -17.42
C TYR A 274 -5.26 7.51 -17.88
N ARG A 275 -5.88 8.34 -18.72
CA ARG A 275 -7.27 8.16 -19.21
C ARG A 275 -7.59 6.78 -19.80
N HIS A 276 -6.59 6.10 -20.36
CA HIS A 276 -6.73 4.78 -20.99
C HIS A 276 -6.24 3.61 -20.10
N SER A 277 -5.80 3.88 -18.87
CA SER A 277 -5.27 2.84 -17.97
C SER A 277 -5.89 2.87 -16.57
N LEU A 278 -6.29 4.04 -16.09
CA LEU A 278 -6.81 4.23 -14.73
C LEU A 278 -8.16 3.55 -14.56
N GLN A 279 -8.20 2.56 -13.67
CA GLN A 279 -9.39 1.76 -13.35
C GLN A 279 -9.95 2.09 -11.97
N ASN A 280 -9.08 2.30 -10.99
CA ASN A 280 -9.48 2.52 -9.60
C ASN A 280 -8.97 3.88 -9.14
N LEU A 281 -9.88 4.78 -8.77
CA LEU A 281 -9.55 6.11 -8.27
C LEU A 281 -10.12 6.29 -6.87
N THR A 282 -9.24 6.49 -5.88
CA THR A 282 -9.62 6.87 -4.52
C THR A 282 -9.02 8.23 -4.18
N LEU A 283 -9.87 9.19 -3.86
CA LEU A 283 -9.50 10.54 -3.46
C LEU A 283 -10.09 10.84 -2.09
N ASP A 284 -9.25 11.15 -1.12
CA ASP A 284 -9.65 11.64 0.21
C ASP A 284 -9.00 13.00 0.44
N LEU A 285 -9.76 14.07 0.20
CA LEU A 285 -9.29 15.45 0.05
C LEU A 285 -9.94 16.36 1.10
N SER A 286 -9.15 17.27 1.67
CA SER A 286 -9.65 18.36 2.52
C SER A 286 -9.71 19.65 1.72
N ASN A 287 -10.64 19.72 0.76
CA ASN A 287 -10.81 20.87 -0.14
C ASN A 287 -11.83 21.90 0.35
N CYS A 288 -11.95 22.14 1.65
CA CYS A 288 -12.93 23.11 2.17
C CYS A 288 -12.71 24.55 1.66
N SER A 289 -11.51 24.86 1.18
CA SER A 289 -11.11 26.16 0.63
C SER A 289 -11.31 26.29 -0.89
N GLU A 290 -11.61 25.20 -1.60
CA GLU A 290 -11.79 25.21 -3.07
C GLU A 290 -12.85 24.20 -3.55
N SER A 291 -13.68 24.60 -4.51
CA SER A 291 -14.56 23.64 -5.20
C SER A 291 -13.74 22.83 -6.21
N LEU A 292 -13.95 21.51 -6.21
CA LEU A 292 -13.34 20.52 -7.12
C LEU A 292 -14.40 19.80 -7.98
N ASP A 293 -15.65 20.26 -7.92
CA ASP A 293 -16.81 19.59 -8.48
C ASP A 293 -16.70 19.44 -10.01
N ASP A 294 -16.38 20.52 -10.71
CA ASP A 294 -16.25 20.51 -12.17
C ASP A 294 -15.00 19.76 -12.63
N GLU A 295 -13.87 19.91 -11.93
CA GLU A 295 -12.62 19.19 -12.24
C GLU A 295 -12.78 17.67 -12.07
N LEU A 296 -13.48 17.24 -11.01
CA LEU A 296 -13.78 15.83 -10.80
C LEU A 296 -14.68 15.28 -11.91
N LEU A 297 -15.73 16.03 -12.28
CA LEU A 297 -16.64 15.60 -13.34
C LEU A 297 -15.95 15.53 -14.70
N GLU A 298 -15.08 16.48 -15.02
CA GLU A 298 -14.27 16.45 -16.24
C GLU A 298 -13.32 15.25 -16.24
N LEU A 299 -12.63 14.98 -15.13
CA LEU A 299 -11.75 13.82 -15.01
C LEU A 299 -12.51 12.51 -15.26
N VAL A 300 -13.64 12.31 -14.58
CA VAL A 300 -14.50 11.12 -14.77
C VAL A 300 -15.01 11.04 -16.21
N ASN A 301 -15.23 12.18 -16.85
CA ASN A 301 -15.62 12.23 -18.25
C ASN A 301 -14.46 11.86 -19.20
N VAL A 302 -13.20 12.07 -18.84
CA VAL A 302 -12.05 11.75 -19.69
C VAL A 302 -11.54 10.32 -19.47
N CYS A 303 -11.64 9.77 -18.26
CA CYS A 303 -11.19 8.42 -17.93
C CYS A 303 -12.11 7.33 -18.52
N GLU A 304 -11.61 6.60 -19.51
CA GLU A 304 -12.38 5.61 -20.28
C GLU A 304 -12.41 4.22 -19.61
N CYS A 305 -11.42 3.92 -18.78
CA CYS A 305 -11.25 2.60 -18.15
C CYS A 305 -11.70 2.54 -16.69
N LEU A 306 -12.37 3.57 -16.17
CA LEU A 306 -12.73 3.66 -14.77
C LEU A 306 -13.74 2.55 -14.38
N VAL A 307 -13.43 1.82 -13.30
CA VAL A 307 -14.20 0.69 -12.75
C VAL A 307 -14.62 0.94 -11.31
N ASP A 308 -13.83 1.66 -10.52
CA ASP A 308 -14.14 2.00 -9.12
C ASP A 308 -13.72 3.45 -8.85
N LEU A 309 -14.68 4.27 -8.39
CA LEU A 309 -14.48 5.66 -8.01
C LEU A 309 -14.90 5.85 -6.55
N ARG A 310 -13.96 6.30 -5.72
CA ARG A 310 -14.19 6.64 -4.32
C ARG A 310 -13.72 8.06 -4.07
N VAL A 311 -14.61 8.91 -3.60
CA VAL A 311 -14.30 10.32 -3.34
C VAL A 311 -14.82 10.71 -1.96
N TRP A 312 -13.92 11.16 -1.10
CA TRP A 312 -14.23 11.74 0.20
C TRP A 312 -13.72 13.17 0.18
N ALA A 313 -14.63 14.15 0.09
CA ALA A 313 -14.29 15.53 -0.21
C ALA A 313 -15.43 16.48 0.18
N PHE A 314 -15.15 17.78 0.24
CA PHE A 314 -16.18 18.82 0.30
C PHE A 314 -16.73 19.01 -1.12
N LEU A 315 -17.97 18.55 -1.36
CA LEU A 315 -18.61 18.57 -2.67
C LEU A 315 -20.05 19.08 -2.55
N GLU A 316 -20.59 19.61 -3.64
CA GLU A 316 -22.03 19.85 -3.73
C GLU A 316 -22.80 18.53 -3.85
N ILE A 317 -24.00 18.48 -3.27
CA ILE A 317 -24.92 17.34 -3.45
C ILE A 317 -25.29 17.16 -4.94
N SER A 318 -25.39 18.29 -5.67
CA SER A 318 -25.64 18.33 -7.11
C SER A 318 -24.60 17.53 -7.92
N THR A 319 -23.35 17.49 -7.45
CA THR A 319 -22.23 16.77 -8.09
C THR A 319 -22.45 15.27 -8.09
N VAL A 320 -23.06 14.71 -7.05
CA VAL A 320 -23.43 13.28 -7.01
C VAL A 320 -24.43 12.96 -8.11
N SER A 321 -25.44 13.82 -8.31
CA SER A 321 -26.41 13.66 -9.40
C SER A 321 -25.73 13.69 -10.77
N ARG A 322 -24.81 14.63 -10.98
CA ARG A 322 -24.03 14.75 -12.23
C ARG A 322 -23.15 13.53 -12.48
N LEU A 323 -22.48 12.99 -11.45
CA LEU A 323 -21.69 11.75 -11.54
C LEU A 323 -22.55 10.54 -11.91
N LEU A 324 -23.72 10.40 -11.29
CA LEU A 324 -24.68 9.34 -11.60
C LEU A 324 -25.21 9.48 -13.04
N HIS A 325 -25.44 10.70 -13.51
CA HIS A 325 -25.84 10.95 -14.89
C HIS A 325 -24.75 10.56 -15.89
N ILE A 326 -23.47 10.88 -15.63
CA ILE A 326 -22.33 10.44 -16.47
C ILE A 326 -22.29 8.91 -16.55
N ARG A 327 -22.42 8.23 -15.40
CA ARG A 327 -22.44 6.76 -15.32
C ARG A 327 -23.53 6.16 -16.22
N MET A 328 -24.75 6.71 -16.16
CA MET A 328 -25.88 6.23 -16.95
C MET A 328 -25.73 6.51 -18.45
N THR A 329 -25.28 7.72 -18.80
CA THR A 329 -25.18 8.15 -20.21
C THR A 329 -24.05 7.44 -20.95
N LYS A 330 -22.90 7.22 -20.31
CA LYS A 330 -21.76 6.58 -20.95
C LYS A 330 -21.81 5.05 -20.99
N ARG A 331 -22.81 4.44 -20.33
CA ARG A 331 -22.87 2.98 -20.12
C ARG A 331 -21.60 2.41 -19.45
N ILE A 332 -20.87 3.25 -18.72
CA ILE A 332 -19.71 2.82 -17.95
C ILE A 332 -20.24 2.38 -16.59
N THR A 333 -20.21 1.08 -16.33
CA THR A 333 -20.59 0.52 -15.04
C THR A 333 -19.38 0.53 -14.11
N PHE A 334 -19.15 1.67 -13.44
CA PHE A 334 -18.19 1.76 -12.35
C PHE A 334 -18.88 1.78 -10.99
N ALA A 335 -18.25 1.19 -9.98
CA ALA A 335 -18.67 1.32 -8.59
C ALA A 335 -18.38 2.75 -8.11
N LEU A 336 -19.34 3.39 -7.43
CA LEU A 336 -19.22 4.78 -7.02
C LEU A 336 -19.50 4.93 -5.52
N GLN A 337 -18.50 5.40 -4.78
CA GLN A 337 -18.63 5.73 -3.36
C GLN A 337 -18.27 7.19 -3.13
N VAL A 338 -19.20 7.98 -2.59
CA VAL A 338 -18.99 9.39 -2.29
C VAL A 338 -19.23 9.65 -0.81
N ARG A 339 -18.33 10.38 -0.15
CA ARG A 339 -18.56 10.99 1.15
C ARG A 339 -18.45 12.49 0.99
N ILE A 340 -19.55 13.19 1.23
CA ILE A 340 -19.61 14.64 1.19
C ILE A 340 -19.32 15.16 2.59
N TYR A 341 -18.21 15.87 2.75
CA TYR A 341 -17.93 16.59 3.98
C TYR A 341 -18.68 17.93 4.00
N THR A 342 -19.21 18.29 5.17
CA THR A 342 -19.94 19.55 5.40
C THR A 342 -19.51 20.17 6.72
N MET A 343 -19.42 21.50 6.77
CA MET A 343 -19.18 22.26 8.01
C MET A 343 -20.46 22.46 8.83
N VAL A 344 -21.62 22.03 8.31
CA VAL A 344 -22.91 22.15 8.97
C VAL A 344 -23.08 21.02 9.98
N GLU A 345 -23.41 21.35 11.24
CA GLU A 345 -23.61 20.35 12.30
C GLU A 345 -24.93 19.58 12.13
N ASN A 346 -26.01 20.27 11.71
CA ASN A 346 -27.29 19.63 11.39
C ASN A 346 -27.36 19.28 9.91
N ILE A 347 -27.21 17.99 9.60
CA ILE A 347 -27.16 17.47 8.24
C ILE A 347 -28.50 16.93 7.73
N GLU A 348 -29.58 16.93 8.53
CA GLU A 348 -30.86 16.30 8.19
C GLU A 348 -31.41 16.80 6.85
N GLU A 349 -31.41 18.12 6.61
CA GLU A 349 -31.89 18.70 5.35
C GLU A 349 -31.02 18.28 4.15
N GLN A 350 -29.70 18.20 4.32
CA GLN A 350 -28.79 17.77 3.27
C GLN A 350 -28.97 16.27 2.98
N GLU A 351 -29.20 15.46 4.01
CA GLU A 351 -29.50 14.03 3.88
C GLU A 351 -30.81 13.80 3.12
N ASP A 352 -31.86 14.56 3.42
CA ASP A 352 -33.14 14.52 2.69
C ASP A 352 -32.94 14.88 1.21
N GLN A 353 -32.22 15.97 0.91
CA GLN A 353 -31.89 16.37 -0.45
C GLN A 353 -31.10 15.29 -1.20
N LEU A 354 -30.12 14.66 -0.54
CA LEU A 354 -29.36 13.57 -1.13
C LEU A 354 -30.28 12.38 -1.41
N MET A 355 -31.14 11.99 -0.46
CA MET A 355 -32.09 10.88 -0.63
C MET A 355 -33.05 11.11 -1.79
N GLU A 356 -33.54 12.33 -1.99
CA GLU A 356 -34.35 12.70 -3.15
C GLU A 356 -33.60 12.45 -4.46
N ILE A 357 -32.33 12.89 -4.54
CA ILE A 357 -31.45 12.68 -5.71
C ILE A 357 -31.18 11.19 -5.95
N LEU A 358 -31.03 10.39 -4.89
CA LEU A 358 -30.73 8.96 -5.00
C LEU A 358 -31.94 8.10 -5.33
N SER A 359 -33.15 8.55 -4.98
CA SER A 359 -34.41 7.80 -5.15
C SER A 359 -34.63 7.22 -6.55
N PRO A 360 -34.26 7.89 -7.68
CA PRO A 360 -34.45 7.34 -9.02
C PRO A 360 -33.47 6.20 -9.35
N PHE A 361 -32.40 6.05 -8.56
CA PHE A 361 -31.28 5.14 -8.83
C PHE A 361 -31.32 3.86 -7.97
N CYS A 362 -32.32 3.69 -7.09
CA CYS A 362 -32.42 2.59 -6.12
C CYS A 362 -32.71 1.18 -6.69
N TYR A 363 -32.79 1.01 -8.02
CA TYR A 363 -33.20 -0.25 -8.65
C TYR A 363 -32.38 -0.45 -9.93
N PRO A 364 -31.22 -1.16 -9.89
CA PRO A 364 -31.12 -2.56 -9.45
C PRO A 364 -29.91 -2.88 -8.52
N PRO A 365 -29.88 -4.07 -7.88
CA PRO A 365 -28.83 -4.51 -6.94
C PRO A 365 -27.41 -4.62 -7.53
N GLU A 366 -27.25 -4.56 -8.86
CA GLU A 366 -25.93 -4.50 -9.49
C GLU A 366 -25.28 -3.10 -9.42
N LEU A 367 -26.02 -2.05 -9.07
CA LEU A 367 -25.48 -0.71 -8.88
C LEU A 367 -24.82 -0.63 -7.50
N GLN A 368 -23.53 -1.00 -7.43
CA GLN A 368 -22.70 -0.67 -6.28
C GLN A 368 -22.50 0.86 -6.26
N PHE A 369 -23.36 1.53 -5.51
CA PHE A 369 -23.31 2.96 -5.27
C PHE A 369 -23.60 3.27 -3.80
N LEU A 370 -22.85 4.20 -3.23
CA LEU A 370 -23.07 4.71 -1.88
C LEU A 370 -22.65 6.18 -1.82
N ALA A 371 -23.58 7.07 -1.51
CA ALA A 371 -23.27 8.45 -1.12
C ALA A 371 -23.76 8.70 0.30
N VAL A 372 -22.95 9.39 1.10
CA VAL A 372 -23.30 9.80 2.46
C VAL A 372 -22.78 11.20 2.73
N ILE A 373 -23.47 11.93 3.60
CA ILE A 373 -23.01 13.21 4.14
C ILE A 373 -22.35 12.95 5.49
N CYS A 374 -21.25 13.64 5.75
CA CYS A 374 -20.48 13.50 6.98
C CYS A 374 -20.17 14.90 7.54
N PRO A 375 -20.58 15.21 8.78
CA PRO A 375 -20.20 16.46 9.40
C PRO A 375 -18.69 16.45 9.64
N TYR A 376 -18.05 17.58 9.40
CA TYR A 376 -16.65 17.80 9.69
C TYR A 376 -16.49 18.06 11.19
N ILE A 377 -15.86 17.13 11.91
CA ILE A 377 -15.65 17.18 13.38
C ILE A 377 -14.18 17.41 13.70
#